data_AF-A0AAU3XNL1-F1
#
_entry.id   AF-A0AAU3XNL1-F1
#
_cell.length_a   1.000
_cell.length_b   1.000
_cell.length_c   1.000
_cell.angle_alpha   90.00
_cell.angle_beta   90.00
_cell.angle_gamma   90.00
#
_symmetry.space_group_name_H-M   'P 1'
#
loop_
_entity.id
_entity.type
_entity.pdbx_description
1 polymer ?
#
loop_
_entity_poly.entity_id
_entity_poly.type
_entity_poly.pdbx_seq_one_letter_code
_entity_poly.pdbx_strand_id
1 'polypeptide(L)' 'MSRRRYVARGVPGGYRVYDNRRRGWWGDLYELCPDDLLTELNGAKDPRRLNALLQRYRALKR' A
#
# COMPACT_ATOMS: atom_id res chain seq x y z
N MET A 1 -20.91 4.70 -3.43
CA MET A 1 -19.51 5.01 -3.07
C MET A 1 -18.57 4.36 -4.08
N SER A 2 -17.70 5.13 -4.74
CA SER A 2 -16.68 4.56 -5.64
C SER A 2 -15.73 3.66 -4.82
N ARG A 3 -15.54 2.41 -5.24
CA ARG A 3 -14.72 1.44 -4.51
C ARG A 3 -13.26 1.91 -4.53
N ARG A 4 -12.69 2.24 -3.35
CA ARG A 4 -11.30 2.72 -3.20
C ARG A 4 -10.35 1.82 -3.98
N ARG A 5 -9.51 2.39 -4.87
CA ARG A 5 -8.60 1.58 -5.70
C ARG A 5 -7.61 0.80 -4.84
N TYR A 6 -6.88 1.49 -3.98
CA TYR A 6 -5.88 0.88 -3.09
C TYR A 6 -6.38 0.86 -1.65
N VAL A 7 -6.18 -0.27 -0.96
CA VAL A 7 -6.68 -0.49 0.40
C VAL A 7 -5.65 -1.28 1.21
N ALA A 8 -5.09 -0.63 2.23
CA ALA A 8 -5.51 -0.88 3.60
C ALA A 8 -5.75 -2.31 4.16
N ARG A 9 -4.99 -3.42 3.97
CA ARG A 9 -5.35 -4.71 4.64
C ARG A 9 -4.30 -5.37 5.52
N GLY A 10 -4.68 -5.67 6.76
CA GLY A 10 -3.94 -6.57 7.65
C GLY A 10 -4.03 -8.03 7.18
N VAL A 11 -2.90 -8.74 7.25
CA VAL A 11 -2.75 -10.15 6.88
C VAL A 11 -1.84 -10.84 7.91
N PRO A 12 -1.83 -12.18 8.02
CA PRO A 12 -0.85 -12.87 8.86
C PRO A 12 0.58 -12.44 8.50
N GLY A 13 1.36 -12.01 9.50
CA GLY A 13 2.71 -11.47 9.31
C GLY A 13 2.78 -9.96 8.99
N GLY A 14 1.66 -9.24 9.05
CA GLY A 14 1.64 -7.78 8.99
C GLY A 14 0.55 -7.22 8.09
N TYR A 15 0.96 -6.52 7.03
CA TYR A 15 0.09 -5.67 6.23
C TYR A 15 0.44 -5.73 4.73
N ARG A 16 -0.59 -5.72 3.88
CA ARG A 16 -0.45 -5.59 2.42
C ARG A 16 -1.47 -4.63 1.82
N VAL A 17 -1.08 -4.01 0.71
CA VAL A 17 -1.99 -3.16 -0.07
C VAL A 17 -2.79 -4.03 -1.02
N TYR A 18 -4.12 -3.98 -0.95
CA TYR A 18 -5.01 -4.59 -1.94
C TYR A 18 -5.38 -3.58 -3.02
N ASP A 19 -5.25 -3.96 -4.29
CA ASP A 19 -5.72 -3.17 -5.42
C ASP A 19 -7.03 -3.77 -5.94
N ASN A 20 -8.13 -3.05 -5.73
CA ASN A 20 -9.47 -3.44 -6.15
C ASN A 20 -9.64 -3.47 -7.67
N ARG A 21 -8.85 -2.70 -8.44
CA ARG A 21 -8.93 -2.68 -9.91
C ARG A 21 -8.38 -3.96 -10.51
N ARG A 22 -7.23 -4.45 -10.02
CA ARG A 22 -6.64 -5.74 -10.46
C ARG A 22 -7.08 -6.94 -9.62
N ARG A 23 -7.89 -6.71 -8.58
CA ARG A 23 -8.41 -7.72 -7.66
C ARG A 23 -7.30 -8.59 -7.06
N GLY A 24 -6.25 -7.95 -6.53
CA GLY A 24 -5.10 -8.67 -5.96
C GLY A 24 -4.15 -7.81 -5.11
N TRP A 25 -3.12 -8.46 -4.55
CA TRP A 25 -2.12 -7.87 -3.63
C TRP A 25 -1.02 -7.10 -4.34
N TRP A 26 -0.79 -5.85 -3.91
CA TRP A 26 0.11 -4.89 -4.53
C TRP A 26 1.25 -4.58 -3.57
N GLY A 27 2.48 -4.58 -4.08
CA GLY A 27 3.67 -4.41 -3.25
C GLY A 27 3.95 -5.63 -2.36
N ASP A 28 4.79 -5.41 -1.36
CA ASP A 28 5.33 -6.47 -0.51
C ASP A 28 4.54 -6.61 0.79
N LEU A 29 4.88 -7.62 1.58
CA LEU A 29 4.41 -7.73 2.96
C LEU A 29 5.22 -6.76 3.81
N TYR A 30 4.53 -5.88 4.53
CA TYR A 30 5.14 -4.99 5.51
C TYR A 30 4.77 -5.51 6.91
N GLU A 31 5.77 -5.76 7.76
CA GLU A 31 5.50 -6.20 9.15
C GLU A 31 4.75 -5.10 9.93
N LEU A 32 5.13 -3.84 9.70
CA LEU A 32 4.46 -2.66 10.20
C LEU A 32 4.04 -1.78 9.02
N CYS A 33 2.81 -1.26 9.05
CA CYS A 33 2.31 -0.36 8.01
C CYS A 33 3.03 0.99 8.12
N PRO A 34 3.79 1.43 7.10
CA PRO A 34 4.49 2.70 7.19
C PRO A 34 3.51 3.89 7.20
N ASP A 35 3.75 4.87 8.07
CA ASP A 35 2.82 5.98 8.30
C ASP A 35 2.59 6.85 7.06
N ASP A 36 3.62 7.07 6.24
CA ASP A 36 3.51 7.82 4.98
C ASP A 36 2.66 7.07 3.94
N LEU A 37 2.80 5.75 3.84
CA LEU A 37 1.98 4.88 3.00
C LEU A 37 0.54 4.87 3.50
N LEU A 38 0.32 4.75 4.81
CA LEU A 38 -1.01 4.81 5.41
C LEU A 38 -1.66 6.18 5.17
N THR A 39 -0.90 7.26 5.30
CA THR A 39 -1.37 8.63 5.04
C THR A 39 -1.80 8.80 3.60
N GLU A 40 -0.99 8.35 2.63
CA GLU A 40 -1.33 8.47 1.21
C GLU A 40 -2.52 7.57 0.85
N LEU A 41 -2.61 6.36 1.42
CA LEU A 41 -3.74 5.44 1.24
C LEU A 41 -5.05 5.99 1.82
N ASN A 42 -5.00 6.79 2.88
CA ASN A 42 -6.19 7.44 3.44
C ASN A 42 -6.51 8.78 2.77
N GLY A 43 -5.50 9.53 2.33
CA GLY A 43 -5.62 10.83 1.68
C GLY A 43 -5.91 10.78 0.18
N ALA A 44 -5.03 11.41 -0.62
CA ALA A 44 -5.20 11.62 -2.06
C ALA A 44 -5.15 10.33 -2.88
N LYS A 45 -4.44 9.30 -2.39
CA LYS A 45 -4.30 7.99 -3.05
C LYS A 45 -3.67 8.12 -4.44
N ASP A 46 -2.73 9.05 -4.61
CA ASP A 46 -2.05 9.27 -5.88
C ASP A 46 -1.22 8.02 -6.24
N PRO A 47 -1.53 7.33 -7.36
CA PRO A 47 -0.78 6.17 -7.81
C PRO A 47 0.73 6.42 -7.99
N ARG A 48 1.12 7.65 -8.35
CA ARG A 48 2.54 8.01 -8.53
C ARG A 48 3.26 8.06 -7.20
N ARG A 49 2.67 8.72 -6.19
CA ARG A 49 3.20 8.77 -4.82
C ARG A 49 3.26 7.38 -4.19
N LEU A 50 2.18 6.60 -4.31
CA LEU A 50 2.16 5.23 -3.80
C LEU A 50 3.27 4.38 -4.44
N ASN A 51 3.49 4.46 -5.76
CA ASN A 51 4.61 3.76 -6.40
C ASN A 51 5.98 4.19 -5.85
N ALA A 52 6.20 5.49 -5.66
CA ALA A 52 7.45 6.00 -5.11
C ALA A 52 7.69 5.50 -3.67
N LEU A 53 6.66 5.50 -2.83
CA LEU A 53 6.72 4.96 -1.47
C LEU A 53 7.05 3.48 -1.48
N LEU A 54 6.38 2.68 -2.31
CA LEU A 54 6.64 1.25 -2.43
C LEU A 54 8.08 0.96 -2.88
N GLN A 55 8.60 1.72 -3.85
CA GLN A 55 10.01 1.61 -4.29
C GLN A 55 10.99 1.96 -3.17
N ARG A 56 10.73 3.04 -2.42
CA ARG A 56 11.55 3.44 -1.28
C ARG A 56 11.62 2.34 -0.22
N TYR A 57 10.46 1.78 0.16
CA TYR A 57 10.43 0.72 1.16
C TYR A 57 11.02 -0.60 0.68
N ARG A 58 10.96 -0.88 -0.62
CA ARG A 58 11.68 -2.00 -1.23
C ARG A 58 13.19 -1.85 -1.11
N ALA A 59 13.71 -0.65 -1.37
CA ALA A 59 15.13 -0.37 -1.23
C ALA A 59 15.59 -0.46 0.23
N LEU A 60 14.77 -0.01 1.18
CA LEU A 60 15.08 -0.09 2.62
C LEU A 60 15.04 -1.51 3.19
N LYS A 61 14.34 -2.44 2.53
CA LYS A 61 14.28 -3.85 2.92
C LYS A 61 15.50 -4.66 2.47
N ARG A 62 16.34 -4.10 1.61
CA ARG A 62 17.53 -4.76 1.04
C ARG A 62 18.76 -4.42 1.84
#